data_AF-A0A0A1VNA3-F1
#
_entry.id   AF-A0A0A1VNA3-F1
#
_cell.length_a   1.000
_cell.length_b   1.000
_cell.length_c   1.000
_cell.angle_alpha   90.00
_cell.angle_beta   90.00
_cell.angle_gamma   90.00
#
_symmetry.space_group_name_H-M   'P 1'
#
loop_
_entity.id
_entity.type
_entity.pdbx_description
1 polymer ?
#
loop_
_entity_poly.entity_id
_entity_poly.type
_entity_poly.pdbx_seq_one_letter_code
_entity_poly.pdbx_strand_id
1 'polypeptide(L)'
;MHPFLKPLAALAALALAGPGAHAGWEIPAGGAAQLGGGTVSLGCASVSNGGALQLDGGALLAARDVRTHAGALLAVGAGRVELAQQWAADGSVTLTTGRVERKDGGPGCPAVGALGQLLPATAPPAPQPVAIPPAPGGGAPATAQVGLAALDVDGTTATALPPGCAVTHLAIDRVIPPDTPANAQFPLGALRFEAQGCPGVVMQVSVTYPPRSLQGLVMQKYGPHGTGAARRTGWFTPPGLQVSGDTVRYTLADGGDGDGDARPGYISDPFAPMLLAAPGPGGAQAIPTLGEWALAALSILAALLGARRLRRPF
;
A
#
# COMPACT_ATOMS: atom_id res chain seq x y z
N MET A 1 -54.85 44.70 -28.19
CA MET A 1 -54.47 43.28 -28.13
C MET A 1 -53.15 43.18 -27.37
N HIS A 2 -53.09 42.30 -26.36
CA HIS A 2 -51.96 42.07 -25.43
C HIS A 2 -50.63 41.75 -26.15
N PRO A 3 -49.42 41.86 -25.52
CA PRO A 3 -49.20 41.61 -24.09
C PRO A 3 -48.22 42.51 -23.32
N PHE A 4 -48.41 42.39 -22.01
CA PHE A 4 -47.63 42.88 -20.88
C PHE A 4 -46.25 42.21 -20.78
N LEU A 5 -45.20 43.01 -20.51
CA LEU A 5 -43.93 42.55 -19.94
C LEU A 5 -44.09 42.34 -18.43
N LYS A 6 -43.83 41.13 -17.94
CA LYS A 6 -43.60 40.83 -16.52
C LYS A 6 -42.10 40.59 -16.31
N PRO A 7 -41.42 41.26 -15.36
CA PRO A 7 -40.13 40.79 -14.89
C PRO A 7 -40.35 39.73 -13.80
N LEU A 8 -39.92 38.50 -14.07
CA LEU A 8 -39.75 37.48 -13.03
C LEU A 8 -38.52 37.86 -12.18
N ALA A 9 -38.74 38.26 -10.94
CA ALA A 9 -37.71 38.31 -9.93
C ALA A 9 -37.40 36.87 -9.48
N ALA A 10 -36.20 36.39 -9.80
CA ALA A 10 -35.68 35.12 -9.30
C ALA A 10 -35.22 35.29 -7.84
N LEU A 11 -35.97 34.70 -6.90
CA LEU A 11 -35.58 34.59 -5.50
C LEU A 11 -34.55 33.45 -5.39
N ALA A 12 -33.26 33.78 -5.41
CA ALA A 12 -32.20 32.83 -5.05
C ALA A 12 -32.15 32.70 -3.53
N ALA A 13 -32.78 31.66 -2.99
CA ALA A 13 -32.60 31.24 -1.60
C ALA A 13 -31.19 30.65 -1.45
N LEU A 14 -30.25 31.47 -1.01
CA LEU A 14 -28.91 31.04 -0.61
C LEU A 14 -29.03 30.32 0.74
N ALA A 15 -29.17 29.00 0.71
CA ALA A 15 -29.07 28.17 1.91
C ALA A 15 -27.63 28.19 2.41
N LEU A 16 -27.32 29.06 3.38
CA LEU A 16 -26.11 28.95 4.19
C LEU A 16 -26.21 27.71 5.08
N ALA A 17 -25.82 26.55 4.55
CA ALA A 17 -25.47 25.39 5.36
C ALA A 17 -24.07 25.64 5.94
N GLY A 18 -23.99 26.40 7.03
CA GLY A 18 -22.77 26.44 7.84
C GLY A 18 -22.57 25.07 8.52
N PRO A 19 -21.33 24.55 8.62
CA PRO A 19 -21.08 23.39 9.47
C PRO A 19 -21.49 23.75 10.90
N GLY A 20 -22.26 22.88 11.55
CA GLY A 20 -22.68 23.09 12.93
C GLY A 20 -21.46 23.34 13.82
N ALA A 21 -21.49 24.43 14.60
CA ALA A 21 -20.49 24.64 15.62
C ALA A 21 -20.64 23.51 16.65
N HIS A 22 -19.61 22.69 16.79
CA HIS A 22 -19.62 21.56 17.70
C HIS A 22 -18.53 21.76 18.76
N ALA A 23 -18.87 21.49 20.01
CA ALA A 23 -17.89 21.47 21.08
C ALA A 23 -16.84 20.38 20.80
N GLY A 24 -15.57 20.70 21.01
CA GLY A 24 -14.46 19.80 20.79
C GLY A 24 -13.41 19.94 21.87
N TRP A 25 -12.76 18.83 22.21
CA TRP A 25 -11.54 18.83 23.01
C TRP A 25 -10.34 18.88 22.06
N GLU A 26 -9.69 20.03 22.04
CA GLU A 26 -8.50 20.26 21.21
C GLU A 26 -7.24 20.20 22.06
N ILE A 27 -6.30 19.34 21.66
CA ILE A 27 -4.94 19.33 22.17
C ILE A 27 -4.05 19.88 21.05
N PRO A 28 -3.44 21.06 21.20
CA PRO A 28 -2.64 21.66 20.14
C PRO A 28 -1.32 20.90 19.93
N ALA A 29 -0.67 21.16 18.80
CA ALA A 29 0.68 20.64 18.52
C ALA A 29 1.67 21.02 19.62
N GLY A 30 2.44 20.04 20.11
CA GLY A 30 3.34 20.20 21.25
C GLY A 30 2.64 20.28 22.62
N GLY A 31 1.31 20.30 22.66
CA GLY A 31 0.52 20.20 23.88
C GLY A 31 0.51 18.77 24.44
N ALA A 32 0.15 18.64 25.72
CA ALA A 32 -0.03 17.34 26.36
C ALA A 32 -1.26 17.33 27.28
N ALA A 33 -1.93 16.19 27.33
CA ALA A 33 -3.04 15.92 28.24
C ALA A 33 -2.96 14.47 28.73
N GLN A 34 -3.38 14.25 29.98
CA GLN A 34 -3.30 12.96 30.64
C GLN A 34 -4.56 12.73 31.49
N LEU A 35 -5.15 11.54 31.38
CA LEU A 35 -6.30 11.15 32.21
C LEU A 35 -5.89 10.50 33.52
N GLY A 36 -4.66 9.98 33.63
CA GLY A 36 -4.14 9.36 34.85
C GLY A 36 -4.97 8.17 35.32
N GLY A 37 -5.55 7.40 34.40
CA GLY A 37 -6.47 6.30 34.72
C GLY A 37 -7.94 6.72 34.87
N GLY A 38 -8.24 8.01 34.83
CA GLY A 38 -9.59 8.56 34.94
C GLY A 38 -10.46 8.31 33.70
N THR A 39 -11.77 8.52 33.86
CA THR A 39 -12.74 8.45 32.77
C THR A 39 -13.26 9.86 32.45
N VAL A 40 -13.26 10.21 31.16
CA VAL A 40 -13.87 11.42 30.62
C VAL A 40 -14.97 11.00 29.64
N SER A 41 -16.17 11.55 29.83
CA SER A 41 -17.28 11.40 28.87
C SER A 41 -17.44 12.70 28.11
N LEU A 42 -17.44 12.63 26.78
CA LEU A 42 -17.48 13.81 25.92
C LEU A 42 -18.89 14.25 25.51
N GLY A 43 -19.92 13.47 25.82
CA GLY A 43 -21.30 13.83 25.49
C GLY A 43 -21.49 14.20 24.02
N CYS A 44 -20.74 13.54 23.14
CA CYS A 44 -20.65 13.76 21.70
C CYS A 44 -19.98 15.05 21.22
N ALA A 45 -19.07 15.57 22.04
CA ALA A 45 -17.97 16.39 21.55
C ALA A 45 -16.93 15.52 20.80
N SER A 46 -16.20 16.15 19.87
CA SER A 46 -15.10 15.52 19.14
C SER A 46 -13.76 15.72 19.85
N VAL A 47 -12.80 14.82 19.63
CA VAL A 47 -11.40 14.96 20.06
C VAL A 47 -10.54 15.28 18.86
N SER A 48 -9.75 16.35 18.95
CA SER A 48 -8.74 16.72 17.97
C SER A 48 -7.38 16.77 18.67
N ASN A 49 -6.58 15.73 18.49
CA ASN A 49 -5.29 15.58 19.16
C ASN A 49 -4.13 15.89 18.21
N GLY A 50 -3.53 17.08 18.36
CA GLY A 50 -2.28 17.48 17.71
C GLY A 50 -1.02 17.24 18.55
N GLY A 51 -1.16 16.85 19.82
CA GLY A 51 -0.07 16.71 20.79
C GLY A 51 0.04 15.30 21.37
N ALA A 52 0.26 15.20 22.68
CA ALA A 52 0.31 13.92 23.39
C ALA A 52 -0.91 13.74 24.32
N LEU A 53 -1.77 12.77 24.03
CA LEU A 53 -2.90 12.39 24.87
C LEU A 53 -2.65 11.01 25.49
N GLN A 54 -2.57 10.92 26.81
CA GLN A 54 -2.31 9.67 27.55
C GLN A 54 -3.52 9.29 28.42
N LEU A 55 -3.97 8.03 28.33
CA LEU A 55 -5.10 7.54 29.14
C LEU A 55 -4.66 6.87 30.45
N ASP A 56 -3.49 6.22 30.49
CA ASP A 56 -2.96 5.45 31.63
C ASP A 56 -3.94 4.41 32.20
N GLY A 57 -4.63 3.66 31.32
CA GLY A 57 -5.68 2.73 31.74
C GLY A 57 -7.06 3.37 31.91
N GLY A 58 -7.14 4.69 31.73
CA GLY A 58 -8.36 5.47 31.76
C GLY A 58 -9.22 5.32 30.51
N ALA A 59 -10.23 6.17 30.40
CA ALA A 59 -11.24 6.02 29.37
C ALA A 59 -11.77 7.32 28.81
N LEU A 60 -11.93 7.34 27.49
CA LEU A 60 -12.59 8.40 26.76
C LEU A 60 -13.90 7.83 26.20
N LEU A 61 -15.05 8.37 26.62
CA LEU A 61 -16.37 7.83 26.29
C LEU A 61 -17.20 8.82 25.50
N ALA A 62 -18.15 8.28 24.74
CA ALA A 62 -19.16 9.04 24.03
C ALA A 62 -18.56 10.20 23.23
N ALA A 63 -17.39 9.99 22.61
CA ALA A 63 -16.87 10.93 21.64
C ALA A 63 -17.71 10.84 20.37
N ARG A 64 -17.88 11.97 19.68
CA ARG A 64 -18.41 11.90 18.32
C ARG A 64 -17.32 11.43 17.37
N ASP A 65 -16.29 12.25 17.19
CA ASP A 65 -15.13 11.93 16.36
C ASP A 65 -13.88 11.89 17.24
N VAL A 66 -12.91 11.06 16.87
CA VAL A 66 -11.58 11.08 17.48
C VAL A 66 -10.55 11.12 16.37
N ARG A 67 -9.82 12.24 16.30
CA ARG A 67 -8.73 12.45 15.35
C ARG A 67 -7.40 12.63 16.08
N THR A 68 -6.40 11.88 15.66
CA THR A 68 -5.00 12.08 16.04
C THR A 68 -4.24 12.57 14.82
N HIS A 69 -3.72 13.79 14.85
CA HIS A 69 -3.03 14.41 13.71
C HIS A 69 -1.60 13.85 13.54
N ALA A 70 -1.00 14.07 12.37
CA ALA A 70 0.38 13.67 12.10
C ALA A 70 1.35 14.25 13.15
N GLY A 71 2.26 13.40 13.64
CA GLY A 71 3.22 13.76 14.70
C GLY A 71 2.65 13.78 16.12
N ALA A 72 1.33 13.62 16.30
CA ALA A 72 0.70 13.47 17.61
C ALA A 72 0.78 12.02 18.13
N LEU A 73 0.60 11.85 19.44
CA LEU A 73 0.54 10.57 20.13
C LEU A 73 -0.78 10.45 20.90
N LEU A 74 -1.51 9.35 20.71
CA LEU A 74 -2.60 8.90 21.56
C LEU A 74 -2.21 7.59 22.24
N ALA A 75 -1.79 7.66 23.51
CA ALA A 75 -1.44 6.49 24.31
C ALA A 75 -2.66 5.97 25.08
N VAL A 76 -3.34 4.99 24.49
CA VAL A 76 -4.49 4.31 25.12
C VAL A 76 -4.02 3.35 26.21
N GLY A 77 -2.89 2.67 26.01
CA GLY A 77 -2.35 1.70 26.97
C GLY A 77 -3.35 0.58 27.26
N ALA A 78 -3.68 0.35 28.53
CA ALA A 78 -4.71 -0.60 28.97
C ALA A 78 -6.14 0.00 28.99
N GLY A 79 -6.28 1.26 28.55
CA GLY A 79 -7.51 2.04 28.63
C GLY A 79 -8.52 1.75 27.52
N ARG A 80 -9.54 2.60 27.39
CA ARG A 80 -10.55 2.50 26.32
C ARG A 80 -10.90 3.84 25.69
N VAL A 81 -11.17 3.83 24.39
CA VAL A 81 -11.78 4.97 23.68
C VAL A 81 -13.07 4.50 23.03
N GLU A 82 -14.17 5.21 23.25
CA GLU A 82 -15.48 4.92 22.68
C GLU A 82 -15.94 6.14 21.88
N LEU A 83 -16.23 5.93 20.59
CA LEU A 83 -16.74 6.98 19.71
C LEU A 83 -17.93 6.53 18.86
N ALA A 84 -18.71 7.48 18.35
CA ALA A 84 -19.86 7.20 17.50
C ALA A 84 -19.56 7.34 16.01
N GLN A 85 -18.74 8.31 15.62
CA GLN A 85 -18.53 8.75 14.24
C GLN A 85 -17.04 8.67 13.83
N GLN A 86 -16.43 9.69 13.26
CA GLN A 86 -15.18 9.49 12.54
C GLN A 86 -14.01 9.13 13.46
N TRP A 87 -13.30 8.05 13.12
CA TRP A 87 -12.01 7.69 13.70
C TRP A 87 -10.94 8.02 12.66
N ALA A 88 -9.93 8.80 13.04
CA ALA A 88 -8.80 9.13 12.18
C ALA A 88 -7.50 9.12 13.01
N ALA A 89 -6.51 8.36 12.57
CA ALA A 89 -5.26 8.15 13.29
C ALA A 89 -4.05 8.44 12.39
N ASP A 90 -3.90 9.71 12.01
CA ASP A 90 -2.78 10.21 11.20
C ASP A 90 -1.45 10.23 11.98
N GLY A 91 -1.53 10.24 13.32
CA GLY A 91 -0.41 10.14 14.25
C GLY A 91 -0.26 8.75 14.89
N SER A 92 0.58 8.65 15.93
CA SER A 92 0.82 7.39 16.63
C SER A 92 -0.30 7.10 17.62
N VAL A 93 -0.87 5.89 17.58
CA VAL A 93 -1.80 5.39 18.61
C VAL A 93 -1.22 4.13 19.23
N THR A 94 -1.06 4.08 20.55
CA THR A 94 -0.45 2.94 21.24
C THR A 94 -1.42 2.26 22.21
N LEU A 95 -1.46 0.93 22.18
CA LEU A 95 -2.25 0.08 23.06
C LEU A 95 -1.36 -1.00 23.67
N THR A 96 -1.69 -1.41 24.90
CA THR A 96 -1.12 -2.62 25.51
C THR A 96 -2.19 -3.72 25.55
N THR A 97 -3.22 -3.52 26.37
CA THR A 97 -4.43 -4.36 26.47
C THR A 97 -5.72 -3.59 26.22
N GLY A 98 -5.60 -2.29 25.94
CA GLY A 98 -6.72 -1.40 25.72
C GLY A 98 -7.42 -1.62 24.38
N ARG A 99 -8.48 -0.84 24.15
CA ARG A 99 -9.27 -0.91 22.91
C ARG A 99 -9.81 0.44 22.50
N VAL A 100 -10.09 0.58 21.21
CA VAL A 100 -10.93 1.65 20.68
C VAL A 100 -12.16 0.99 20.09
N GLU A 101 -13.33 1.56 20.31
CA GLU A 101 -14.59 0.94 19.90
C GLU A 101 -15.59 1.98 19.40
N ARG A 102 -16.30 1.61 18.34
CA ARG A 102 -17.47 2.32 17.87
C ARG A 102 -18.67 1.87 18.68
N LYS A 103 -19.33 2.81 19.34
CA LYS A 103 -20.60 2.59 20.03
C LYS A 103 -21.64 3.56 19.55
N ASP A 104 -22.90 3.16 19.63
CA ASP A 104 -23.99 4.09 19.41
C ASP A 104 -24.01 5.12 20.55
N GLY A 105 -23.87 6.40 20.21
CA GLY A 105 -23.93 7.52 21.14
C GLY A 105 -25.35 7.94 21.49
N GLY A 106 -26.36 7.29 20.91
CA GLY A 106 -27.78 7.54 21.14
C GLY A 106 -28.36 8.64 20.25
N PRO A 107 -29.57 9.14 20.56
CA PRO A 107 -30.36 9.98 19.65
C PRO A 107 -29.71 11.31 19.21
N GLY A 108 -28.73 11.82 19.97
CA GLY A 108 -27.98 13.04 19.63
C GLY A 108 -26.65 12.78 18.92
N CYS A 109 -26.27 11.52 18.73
CA CYS A 109 -24.94 11.13 18.29
C CYS A 109 -24.94 9.70 17.74
N PRO A 110 -25.69 9.46 16.65
CA PRO A 110 -25.82 8.13 16.10
C PRO A 110 -24.47 7.64 15.62
N ALA A 111 -24.22 6.35 15.83
CA ALA A 111 -23.06 5.72 15.23
C ALA A 111 -23.11 5.80 13.70
N VAL A 112 -21.97 6.16 13.09
CA VAL A 112 -21.78 6.09 11.64
C VAL A 112 -20.86 4.91 11.35
N GLY A 113 -21.37 3.87 10.70
CA GLY A 113 -20.62 2.65 10.40
C GLY A 113 -20.83 1.53 11.42
N ALA A 114 -20.09 0.43 11.24
CA ALA A 114 -20.23 -0.79 12.04
C ALA A 114 -19.78 -0.59 13.50
N LEU A 115 -20.67 -0.93 14.44
CA LEU A 115 -20.36 -0.96 15.88
C LEU A 115 -19.31 -2.04 16.20
N GLY A 116 -18.60 -1.86 17.31
CA GLY A 116 -17.59 -2.80 17.79
C GLY A 116 -16.18 -2.23 17.75
N GLN A 117 -15.18 -3.08 17.93
CA GLN A 117 -13.80 -2.65 18.06
C GLN A 117 -13.32 -1.95 16.79
N LEU A 118 -12.94 -0.68 16.93
CA LEU A 118 -12.17 0.05 15.96
C LEU A 118 -10.72 -0.25 16.30
N LEU A 119 -9.98 -0.81 15.36
CA LEU A 119 -8.57 -1.06 15.60
C LEU A 119 -7.90 0.29 15.87
N PRO A 120 -7.01 0.34 16.86
CA PRO A 120 -5.77 1.00 16.56
C PRO A 120 -4.69 -0.04 16.60
N ALA A 121 -3.70 0.26 15.78
CA ALA A 121 -2.38 -0.27 15.78
C ALA A 121 -1.98 -1.10 17.02
N THR A 122 -2.27 -2.40 17.01
CA THR A 122 -1.24 -3.34 17.43
C THR A 122 -0.05 -3.09 16.50
N ALA A 123 1.18 -3.26 17.01
CA ALA A 123 2.36 -3.35 16.16
C ALA A 123 2.01 -4.11 14.87
N PRO A 124 2.51 -3.69 13.68
CA PRO A 124 2.21 -4.40 12.44
C PRO A 124 2.38 -5.89 12.70
N PRO A 125 1.38 -6.73 12.34
CA PRO A 125 1.40 -8.14 12.69
C PRO A 125 2.79 -8.66 12.39
N ALA A 126 3.42 -9.28 13.40
CA ALA A 126 4.78 -9.77 13.28
C ALA A 126 4.88 -10.53 11.94
N PRO A 127 5.88 -10.23 11.09
CA PRO A 127 5.99 -10.85 9.79
C PRO A 127 5.82 -12.36 9.91
N GLN A 128 4.92 -12.93 9.13
CA GLN A 128 4.63 -14.35 9.17
C GLN A 128 5.72 -15.11 8.42
N PRO A 129 6.33 -16.14 9.03
CA PRO A 129 7.27 -17.00 8.33
C PRO A 129 6.51 -17.84 7.29
N VAL A 130 6.86 -17.70 6.02
CA VAL A 130 6.30 -18.47 4.92
C VAL A 130 7.42 -19.33 4.33
N ALA A 131 7.22 -20.65 4.34
CA ALA A 131 8.21 -21.59 3.81
C ALA A 131 8.35 -21.42 2.30
N ILE A 132 9.59 -21.40 1.82
CA ILE A 132 9.94 -21.44 0.40
C ILE A 132 10.22 -22.90 0.05
N PRO A 133 9.45 -23.51 -0.87
CA PRO A 133 9.70 -24.89 -1.29
C PRO A 133 11.08 -25.01 -1.95
N PRO A 134 11.82 -26.11 -1.72
CA PRO A 134 13.09 -26.37 -2.39
C PRO A 134 12.97 -26.24 -3.92
N ALA A 135 14.05 -25.81 -4.56
CA ALA A 135 14.11 -25.77 -6.02
C ALA A 135 14.09 -27.20 -6.61
N PRO A 136 13.52 -27.38 -7.82
CA PRO A 136 13.69 -28.63 -8.56
C PRO A 136 15.19 -28.94 -8.71
N GLY A 137 15.61 -30.13 -8.26
CA GLY A 137 17.04 -30.52 -8.23
C GLY A 137 17.69 -30.43 -6.84
N GLY A 138 16.95 -30.01 -5.81
CA GLY A 138 17.42 -29.96 -4.43
C GLY A 138 17.89 -28.56 -4.02
N GLY A 139 17.64 -28.23 -2.76
CA GLY A 139 18.00 -26.96 -2.14
C GLY A 139 17.65 -26.99 -0.65
N ALA A 140 18.37 -26.20 0.15
CA ALA A 140 18.04 -26.08 1.57
C ALA A 140 16.63 -25.47 1.73
N PRO A 141 15.85 -25.91 2.73
CA PRO A 141 14.62 -25.21 3.07
C PRO A 141 14.96 -23.76 3.43
N ALA A 142 14.13 -22.84 2.96
CA ALA A 142 14.28 -21.42 3.22
C ALA A 142 12.94 -20.83 3.64
N THR A 143 12.97 -19.65 4.24
CA THR A 143 11.78 -18.99 4.77
C THR A 143 11.81 -17.52 4.36
N ALA A 144 10.70 -17.02 3.84
CA ALA A 144 10.44 -15.61 3.69
C ALA A 144 9.65 -15.08 4.89
N GLN A 145 9.82 -13.80 5.22
CA GLN A 145 9.02 -13.11 6.24
C GLN A 145 8.03 -12.18 5.56
N VAL A 146 6.72 -12.40 5.74
CA VAL A 146 5.67 -11.61 5.10
C VAL A 146 4.96 -10.74 6.13
N GLY A 147 5.13 -9.42 6.02
CA GLY A 147 4.40 -8.42 6.78
C GLY A 147 3.25 -7.83 5.97
N LEU A 148 2.14 -7.54 6.64
CA LEU A 148 0.95 -6.92 6.06
C LEU A 148 0.60 -5.67 6.87
N ALA A 149 0.34 -4.57 6.18
CA ALA A 149 -0.20 -3.35 6.77
C ALA A 149 -1.32 -2.84 5.87
N ALA A 150 -2.51 -2.59 6.43
CA ALA A 150 -3.54 -1.88 5.67
C ALA A 150 -3.07 -0.43 5.41
N LEU A 151 -3.56 0.17 4.35
CA LEU A 151 -3.38 1.58 4.06
C LEU A 151 -4.74 2.26 4.28
N ASP A 152 -4.75 3.35 5.04
CA ASP A 152 -5.94 4.18 5.20
C ASP A 152 -6.16 5.02 3.94
N VAL A 153 -7.30 5.71 3.86
CA VAL A 153 -7.75 6.44 2.66
C VAL A 153 -6.75 7.51 2.20
N ASP A 154 -5.92 8.02 3.11
CA ASP A 154 -4.86 9.00 2.85
C ASP A 154 -3.48 8.36 2.52
N GLY A 155 -3.41 7.04 2.37
CA GLY A 155 -2.18 6.30 2.06
C GLY A 155 -1.23 6.10 3.25
N THR A 156 -1.69 6.42 4.47
CA THR A 156 -1.00 6.15 5.73
C THR A 156 -1.15 4.70 6.15
N THR A 157 -0.10 4.10 6.74
CA THR A 157 -0.11 2.68 7.13
C THR A 157 -0.93 2.45 8.40
N ALA A 158 -2.07 1.78 8.27
CA ALA A 158 -2.77 1.12 9.34
C ALA A 158 -2.10 -0.24 9.64
N THR A 159 -1.69 -0.48 10.87
CA THR A 159 -0.94 -1.70 11.24
C THR A 159 -1.82 -2.91 11.55
N ALA A 160 -3.09 -2.90 11.14
CA ALA A 160 -4.01 -4.03 11.23
C ALA A 160 -5.03 -4.04 10.08
N LEU A 161 -5.50 -5.23 9.69
CA LEU A 161 -6.55 -5.43 8.68
C LEU A 161 -7.91 -4.95 9.19
N PRO A 162 -8.81 -4.42 8.33
CA PRO A 162 -10.16 -4.03 8.74
C PRO A 162 -10.93 -5.16 9.45
N PRO A 163 -11.83 -4.87 10.42
CA PRO A 163 -12.67 -5.88 11.03
C PRO A 163 -13.46 -6.67 9.97
N GLY A 164 -13.43 -8.00 10.06
CA GLY A 164 -14.07 -8.90 9.08
C GLY A 164 -13.17 -9.27 7.89
N CYS A 165 -12.06 -8.58 7.68
CA CYS A 165 -11.06 -8.94 6.68
C CYS A 165 -10.09 -10.00 7.25
N ALA A 166 -10.00 -11.15 6.59
CA ALA A 166 -9.17 -12.27 7.00
C ALA A 166 -8.32 -12.79 5.84
N VAL A 167 -7.03 -13.00 6.07
CA VAL A 167 -6.16 -13.74 5.16
C VAL A 167 -6.52 -15.22 5.26
N THR A 168 -7.03 -15.79 4.19
CA THR A 168 -7.46 -17.19 4.13
C THR A 168 -6.37 -18.09 3.57
N HIS A 169 -5.45 -17.55 2.78
CA HIS A 169 -4.30 -18.28 2.27
C HIS A 169 -3.07 -17.39 2.17
N LEU A 170 -1.95 -17.86 2.72
CA LEU A 170 -0.64 -17.24 2.59
C LEU A 170 0.42 -18.33 2.47
N ALA A 171 0.91 -18.54 1.25
CA ALA A 171 1.92 -19.57 0.99
C ALA A 171 2.83 -19.16 -0.16
N ILE A 172 4.02 -19.74 -0.22
CA ILE A 172 4.86 -19.73 -1.42
C ILE A 172 4.84 -21.15 -1.98
N ASP A 173 4.51 -21.28 -3.25
CA ASP A 173 4.49 -22.57 -3.93
C ASP A 173 5.12 -22.52 -5.33
N ARG A 174 5.23 -23.70 -5.95
CA ARG A 174 5.79 -23.89 -7.30
C ARG A 174 4.72 -23.95 -8.38
N VAL A 175 3.46 -23.77 -8.02
CA VAL A 175 2.35 -23.72 -8.98
C VAL A 175 2.32 -22.31 -9.55
N ILE A 176 3.01 -22.13 -10.66
CA ILE A 176 3.13 -20.83 -11.30
C ILE A 176 1.85 -20.52 -12.10
N PRO A 177 1.25 -19.33 -11.94
CA PRO A 177 0.17 -18.86 -12.81
C PRO A 177 0.54 -18.94 -14.31
N PRO A 178 -0.44 -19.06 -15.21
CA PRO A 178 -0.19 -19.22 -16.64
C PRO A 178 0.42 -17.93 -17.28
N ASP A 179 0.59 -17.97 -18.60
CA ASP A 179 1.11 -16.84 -19.40
C ASP A 179 2.49 -16.34 -18.96
N THR A 180 3.33 -17.27 -18.46
CA THR A 180 4.70 -16.96 -18.07
C THR A 180 5.49 -16.48 -19.28
N PRO A 181 6.32 -15.41 -19.13
CA PRO A 181 7.22 -15.00 -20.20
C PRO A 181 8.10 -16.17 -20.64
N ALA A 182 8.39 -16.25 -21.94
CA ALA A 182 9.17 -17.35 -22.50
C ALA A 182 10.51 -17.52 -21.77
N ASN A 183 10.80 -18.75 -21.34
CA ASN A 183 12.01 -19.13 -20.61
C ASN A 183 12.18 -18.44 -19.24
N ALA A 184 11.12 -17.83 -18.67
CA ALA A 184 11.17 -17.29 -17.32
C ALA A 184 11.28 -18.41 -16.28
N GLN A 185 12.03 -18.13 -15.22
CA GLN A 185 12.18 -19.04 -14.09
C GLN A 185 11.72 -18.38 -12.80
N PHE A 186 11.22 -19.19 -11.87
CA PHE A 186 10.68 -18.73 -10.58
C PHE A 186 11.45 -19.41 -9.46
N PRO A 187 12.73 -19.05 -9.22
CA PRO A 187 13.62 -19.78 -8.31
C PRO A 187 13.10 -19.81 -6.87
N LEU A 188 12.33 -18.79 -6.48
CA LEU A 188 11.72 -18.67 -5.14
C LEU A 188 10.23 -19.05 -5.12
N GLY A 189 9.66 -19.54 -6.23
CA GLY A 189 8.23 -19.81 -6.35
C GLY A 189 7.38 -18.54 -6.47
N ALA A 190 6.06 -18.71 -6.39
CA ALA A 190 5.08 -17.63 -6.36
C ALA A 190 4.45 -17.57 -4.96
N LEU A 191 4.45 -16.38 -4.36
CA LEU A 191 3.63 -16.06 -3.20
C LEU A 191 2.18 -16.01 -3.64
N ARG A 192 1.33 -16.81 -2.99
CA ARG A 192 -0.12 -16.75 -3.08
C ARG A 192 -0.66 -16.05 -1.86
N PHE A 193 -1.34 -14.94 -2.10
CA PHE A 193 -2.11 -14.22 -1.09
C PHE A 193 -3.59 -14.34 -1.44
N GLU A 194 -4.39 -14.83 -0.50
CA GLU A 194 -5.85 -14.78 -0.59
C GLU A 194 -6.43 -14.21 0.69
N ALA A 195 -7.39 -13.31 0.54
CA ALA A 195 -8.11 -12.72 1.67
C ALA A 195 -9.61 -12.58 1.36
N GLN A 196 -10.42 -12.58 2.41
CA GLN A 196 -11.88 -12.51 2.33
C GLN A 196 -12.43 -11.52 3.36
N GLY A 197 -13.58 -10.91 3.04
CA GLY A 197 -14.20 -9.89 3.89
C GLY A 197 -13.44 -8.57 3.91
N CYS A 198 -12.71 -8.27 2.82
CA CYS A 198 -11.82 -7.11 2.71
C CYS A 198 -12.32 -6.04 1.70
N PRO A 199 -13.61 -5.64 1.69
CA PRO A 199 -14.16 -4.82 0.63
C PRO A 199 -13.48 -3.45 0.56
N GLY A 200 -12.98 -3.08 -0.62
CA GLY A 200 -12.34 -1.80 -0.89
C GLY A 200 -11.05 -1.54 -0.12
N VAL A 201 -10.44 -2.58 0.48
CA VAL A 201 -9.18 -2.39 1.22
C VAL A 201 -8.03 -2.11 0.26
N VAL A 202 -7.10 -1.27 0.70
CA VAL A 202 -5.76 -1.17 0.13
C VAL A 202 -4.76 -1.57 1.21
N MET A 203 -3.75 -2.35 0.86
CA MET A 203 -2.74 -2.86 1.78
C MET A 203 -1.35 -2.74 1.19
N GLN A 204 -0.36 -2.51 2.05
CA GLN A 204 1.04 -2.72 1.76
C GLN A 204 1.46 -4.11 2.21
N VAL A 205 2.02 -4.87 1.28
CA VAL A 205 2.67 -6.16 1.54
C VAL A 205 4.18 -5.93 1.57
N SER A 206 4.86 -6.46 2.59
CA SER A 206 6.32 -6.45 2.71
C SER A 206 6.81 -7.89 2.79
N VAL A 207 7.63 -8.33 1.83
CA VAL A 207 8.20 -9.67 1.80
C VAL A 207 9.71 -9.57 1.92
N THR A 208 10.28 -10.10 3.00
CA THR A 208 11.73 -10.25 3.16
C THR A 208 12.14 -11.67 2.83
N TYR A 209 12.85 -11.83 1.73
CA TYR A 209 13.39 -13.11 1.27
C TYR A 209 14.77 -13.40 1.91
N PRO A 210 15.28 -14.64 1.80
CA PRO A 210 16.61 -14.98 2.29
C PRO A 210 17.70 -14.07 1.71
N PRO A 211 18.80 -13.83 2.45
CA PRO A 211 19.87 -12.95 2.00
C PRO A 211 20.44 -13.32 0.61
N ARG A 212 20.62 -12.31 -0.25
CA ARG A 212 21.11 -12.38 -1.63
C ARG A 212 20.26 -13.23 -2.58
N SER A 213 19.03 -13.57 -2.22
CA SER A 213 18.18 -14.44 -3.04
C SER A 213 17.46 -13.69 -4.17
N LEU A 214 17.39 -12.36 -4.11
CA LEU A 214 16.71 -11.54 -5.14
C LEU A 214 17.63 -11.06 -6.29
N GLN A 215 18.91 -11.43 -6.29
CA GLN A 215 19.87 -10.95 -7.28
C GLN A 215 19.48 -11.39 -8.70
N GLY A 216 19.37 -10.44 -9.62
CA GLY A 216 19.01 -10.68 -11.02
C GLY A 216 17.53 -11.02 -11.26
N LEU A 217 16.69 -10.99 -10.22
CA LEU A 217 15.27 -11.25 -10.34
C LEU A 217 14.49 -9.94 -10.52
N VAL A 218 13.44 -9.99 -11.33
CA VAL A 218 12.43 -8.94 -11.45
C VAL A 218 11.18 -9.34 -10.66
N MET A 219 10.55 -8.36 -10.03
CA MET A 219 9.39 -8.60 -9.18
C MET A 219 8.11 -8.39 -9.99
N GLN A 220 7.23 -9.39 -10.01
CA GLN A 220 6.05 -9.39 -10.86
C GLN A 220 4.81 -9.82 -10.05
N LYS A 221 3.69 -9.15 -10.27
CA LYS A 221 2.35 -9.65 -9.91
C LYS A 221 1.75 -10.36 -11.12
N TYR A 222 0.82 -11.27 -10.88
CA TYR A 222 0.01 -11.89 -11.92
C TYR A 222 -1.46 -11.57 -11.70
N GLY A 223 -2.14 -11.11 -12.74
CA GLY A 223 -3.59 -10.91 -12.69
C GLY A 223 -4.08 -9.88 -13.71
N PRO A 224 -5.37 -9.51 -13.64
CA PRO A 224 -5.91 -8.39 -14.38
C PRO A 224 -5.16 -7.10 -14.03
N HIS A 225 -4.70 -6.35 -15.03
CA HIS A 225 -4.00 -5.08 -14.81
C HIS A 225 -4.26 -4.10 -15.95
N GLY A 226 -4.14 -2.81 -15.65
CA GLY A 226 -4.43 -1.72 -16.57
C GLY A 226 -5.91 -1.31 -16.58
N THR A 227 -6.22 -0.31 -17.40
CA THR A 227 -7.52 0.38 -17.38
C THR A 227 -8.20 0.39 -18.76
N GLY A 228 -9.53 0.43 -18.77
CA GLY A 228 -10.34 0.52 -19.99
C GLY A 228 -9.98 -0.54 -21.04
N ALA A 229 -9.84 -0.11 -22.29
CA ALA A 229 -9.51 -1.00 -23.41
C ALA A 229 -8.10 -1.62 -23.34
N ALA A 230 -7.22 -1.12 -22.49
CA ALA A 230 -5.86 -1.64 -22.31
C ALA A 230 -5.74 -2.68 -21.19
N ARG A 231 -6.85 -2.96 -20.48
CA ARG A 231 -6.88 -3.95 -19.40
C ARG A 231 -6.66 -5.35 -19.97
N ARG A 232 -5.72 -6.07 -19.38
CA ARG A 232 -5.32 -7.43 -19.79
C ARG A 232 -4.98 -8.25 -18.57
N THR A 233 -4.92 -9.57 -18.72
CA THR A 233 -4.46 -10.49 -17.66
C THR A 233 -3.06 -10.99 -18.01
N GLY A 234 -2.18 -11.06 -17.02
CA GLY A 234 -0.83 -11.59 -17.18
C GLY A 234 0.13 -11.08 -16.13
N TRP A 235 1.42 -11.35 -16.33
CA TRP A 235 2.50 -10.86 -15.45
C TRP A 235 2.83 -9.39 -15.72
N PHE A 236 2.97 -8.61 -14.65
CA PHE A 236 3.32 -7.19 -14.73
C PHE A 236 4.06 -6.70 -13.49
N THR A 237 4.89 -5.66 -13.67
CA THR A 237 5.57 -5.01 -12.55
C THR A 237 4.57 -4.08 -11.87
N PRO A 238 4.25 -4.29 -10.57
CA PRO A 238 3.27 -3.45 -9.91
C PRO A 238 3.73 -1.99 -9.80
N PRO A 239 2.82 -1.02 -9.96
CA PRO A 239 3.14 0.38 -9.73
C PRO A 239 3.54 0.59 -8.25
N GLY A 240 4.48 1.49 -8.00
CA GLY A 240 4.94 1.81 -6.65
C GLY A 240 5.73 0.70 -5.95
N LEU A 241 6.16 -0.34 -6.69
CA LEU A 241 7.07 -1.37 -6.20
C LEU A 241 8.35 -0.76 -5.62
N GLN A 242 8.74 -1.21 -4.43
CA GLN A 242 10.00 -0.86 -3.79
C GLN A 242 10.80 -2.12 -3.50
N VAL A 243 12.08 -2.12 -3.87
CA VAL A 243 13.01 -3.22 -3.59
C VAL A 243 14.22 -2.65 -2.86
N SER A 244 14.51 -3.18 -1.67
CA SER A 244 15.65 -2.78 -0.84
C SER A 244 16.34 -4.04 -0.30
N GLY A 245 17.50 -4.37 -0.86
CA GLY A 245 18.19 -5.64 -0.58
C GLY A 245 17.30 -6.82 -0.97
N ASP A 246 17.06 -7.72 -0.02
CA ASP A 246 16.17 -8.88 -0.18
C ASP A 246 14.73 -8.62 0.29
N THR A 247 14.36 -7.36 0.53
CA THR A 247 12.99 -6.98 0.91
C THR A 247 12.27 -6.27 -0.22
N VAL A 248 11.06 -6.74 -0.50
CA VAL A 248 10.16 -6.16 -1.49
C VAL A 248 8.92 -5.60 -0.82
N ARG A 249 8.48 -4.42 -1.22
CA ARG A 249 7.21 -3.82 -0.81
C ARG A 249 6.38 -3.47 -2.03
N TYR A 250 5.11 -3.85 -2.01
CA TYR A 250 4.14 -3.55 -3.06
C TYR A 250 2.74 -3.38 -2.47
N THR A 251 1.84 -2.83 -3.27
CA THR A 251 0.45 -2.61 -2.87
C THR A 251 -0.47 -3.69 -3.41
N LEU A 252 -1.49 -3.97 -2.61
CA LEU A 252 -2.56 -4.90 -2.90
C LEU A 252 -3.89 -4.19 -2.64
N ALA A 253 -4.87 -4.39 -3.50
CA ALA A 253 -6.17 -3.71 -3.38
C ALA A 253 -7.29 -4.61 -3.91
N ASP A 254 -8.43 -4.62 -3.20
CA ASP A 254 -9.65 -5.30 -3.62
C ASP A 254 -10.18 -4.72 -4.95
N GLY A 255 -10.29 -5.56 -5.98
CA GLY A 255 -10.60 -5.15 -7.35
C GLY A 255 -9.49 -4.38 -8.07
N GLY A 256 -8.30 -4.29 -7.47
CA GLY A 256 -7.14 -3.59 -8.00
C GLY A 256 -6.36 -4.37 -9.06
N ASP A 257 -5.24 -3.79 -9.50
CA ASP A 257 -4.32 -4.47 -10.41
C ASP A 257 -3.64 -5.66 -9.71
N GLY A 258 -3.72 -6.83 -10.35
CA GLY A 258 -3.22 -8.10 -9.84
C GLY A 258 -4.25 -8.90 -9.05
N ASP A 259 -5.42 -8.32 -8.73
CA ASP A 259 -6.48 -9.07 -8.06
C ASP A 259 -7.25 -9.97 -9.05
N GLY A 260 -7.01 -11.26 -8.92
CA GLY A 260 -7.59 -12.32 -9.74
C GLY A 260 -9.03 -12.69 -9.36
N ASP A 261 -9.56 -12.22 -8.23
CA ASP A 261 -10.95 -12.42 -7.83
C ASP A 261 -11.74 -11.11 -7.97
N ALA A 262 -12.77 -11.12 -8.80
CA ALA A 262 -13.55 -9.90 -9.06
C ALA A 262 -14.68 -9.67 -8.03
N ARG A 263 -14.89 -10.60 -7.08
CA ARG A 263 -15.95 -10.48 -6.09
C ARG A 263 -15.54 -9.46 -5.01
N PRO A 264 -16.37 -8.45 -4.71
CA PRO A 264 -16.03 -7.44 -3.71
C PRO A 264 -15.66 -8.07 -2.36
N GLY A 265 -14.50 -7.68 -1.83
CA GLY A 265 -13.95 -8.16 -0.58
C GLY A 265 -13.29 -9.53 -0.65
N TYR A 266 -13.10 -10.10 -1.85
CA TYR A 266 -12.29 -11.29 -2.09
C TYR A 266 -11.07 -10.88 -2.89
N ILE A 267 -9.89 -11.27 -2.40
CA ILE A 267 -8.63 -10.93 -3.04
C ILE A 267 -7.93 -12.23 -3.39
N SER A 268 -7.42 -12.33 -4.62
CA SER A 268 -6.48 -13.37 -5.04
C SER A 268 -5.31 -12.74 -5.77
N ASP A 269 -4.16 -12.63 -5.12
CA ASP A 269 -3.04 -11.84 -5.63
C ASP A 269 -1.71 -12.63 -5.62
N PRO A 270 -1.37 -13.28 -6.74
CA PRO A 270 -0.09 -13.93 -6.90
C PRO A 270 1.05 -12.95 -7.19
N PHE A 271 2.16 -13.10 -6.47
CA PHE A 271 3.37 -12.30 -6.63
C PHE A 271 4.61 -13.20 -6.72
N ALA A 272 5.55 -12.94 -7.61
CA ALA A 272 6.74 -13.77 -7.75
C ALA A 272 8.02 -12.99 -8.12
N PRO A 273 9.15 -13.31 -7.46
CA PRO A 273 10.50 -13.05 -7.97
C PRO A 273 10.77 -13.91 -9.20
N MET A 274 10.89 -13.26 -10.35
CA MET A 274 11.02 -13.89 -11.65
C MET A 274 12.41 -13.62 -12.23
N LEU A 275 13.12 -14.67 -12.64
CA LEU A 275 14.28 -14.53 -13.51
C LEU A 275 13.78 -14.48 -14.95
N LEU A 276 13.86 -13.30 -15.57
CA LEU A 276 13.62 -13.20 -17.01
C LEU A 276 14.80 -13.80 -17.76
N ALA A 277 14.52 -14.54 -18.83
CA ALA A 277 15.56 -14.93 -19.75
C ALA A 277 16.22 -13.69 -20.35
N ALA A 278 17.55 -13.74 -20.52
CA ALA A 278 18.24 -12.75 -21.34
C ALA A 278 17.56 -12.70 -22.72
N PRO A 279 17.43 -11.51 -23.35
CA PRO A 279 16.95 -11.43 -24.72
C PRO A 279 17.75 -12.43 -25.55
N GLY A 280 17.07 -13.37 -26.21
CA GLY A 280 17.73 -14.33 -27.08
C GLY A 280 18.52 -13.59 -28.17
N PRO A 281 19.43 -14.27 -28.89
CA PRO A 281 20.30 -13.67 -29.90
C PRO A 281 19.59 -13.01 -31.11
N GLY A 282 18.28 -12.82 -31.07
CA GLY A 282 17.50 -12.01 -32.02
C GLY A 282 17.13 -10.59 -31.55
N GLY A 283 17.43 -10.22 -30.29
CA GLY A 283 17.07 -8.91 -29.72
C GLY A 283 18.16 -7.83 -29.81
N ALA A 284 19.42 -8.23 -29.99
CA ALA A 284 20.48 -7.31 -30.36
C ALA A 284 20.46 -7.18 -31.89
N GLN A 285 19.92 -6.07 -32.42
CA GLN A 285 20.26 -5.72 -33.80
C GLN A 285 21.79 -5.62 -33.84
N ALA A 286 22.42 -6.47 -34.66
CA ALA A 286 23.84 -6.34 -34.93
C ALA A 286 24.07 -4.88 -35.34
N ILE A 287 24.86 -4.15 -34.54
CA ILE A 287 25.40 -2.87 -34.99
C ILE A 287 26.17 -3.25 -36.26
N PRO A 288 25.80 -2.75 -37.46
CA PRO A 288 26.49 -3.12 -38.67
C PRO A 288 27.96 -2.72 -38.47
N THR A 289 28.81 -3.73 -38.29
CA THR A 289 30.24 -3.51 -38.27
C THR A 289 30.62 -3.06 -39.67
N LEU A 290 31.59 -2.15 -39.76
CA LEU A 290 32.21 -1.86 -41.03
C LEU A 290 32.70 -3.19 -41.61
N GLY A 291 32.28 -3.50 -42.84
CA GLY A 291 32.74 -4.71 -43.52
C GLY A 291 34.26 -4.76 -43.55
N GLU A 292 34.84 -5.96 -43.65
CA GLU A 292 36.29 -6.20 -43.59
C GLU A 292 37.06 -5.26 -44.55
N TRP A 293 36.51 -5.00 -45.73
CA TRP A 293 37.04 -4.06 -46.72
C TRP A 293 37.00 -2.60 -46.30
N ALA A 294 35.95 -2.18 -45.59
CA ALA A 294 35.83 -0.81 -45.10
C ALA A 294 36.77 -0.57 -43.90
N LEU A 295 36.97 -1.59 -43.06
CA LEU A 295 38.00 -1.58 -42.01
C LEU A 295 39.42 -1.54 -42.60
N ALA A 296 39.69 -2.31 -43.66
CA ALA A 296 40.95 -2.27 -44.38
C ALA A 296 41.20 -0.90 -45.05
N ALA A 297 40.17 -0.31 -45.67
CA ALA A 297 40.28 1.02 -46.27
C ALA A 297 40.56 2.10 -45.21
N LEU A 298 39.90 2.02 -44.06
CA LEU A 298 40.09 2.98 -42.97
C LEU A 298 41.48 2.86 -42.34
N SER A 299 41.99 1.63 -42.16
CA SER A 299 43.35 1.42 -41.63
C SER A 299 44.43 1.90 -42.59
N ILE A 300 44.24 1.69 -43.90
CA ILE A 300 45.12 2.26 -44.94
C ILE A 300 45.07 3.80 -44.93
N LEU A 301 43.88 4.40 -44.83
CA LEU A 301 43.73 5.85 -44.74
C LEU A 301 44.45 6.42 -43.51
N ALA A 302 44.29 5.80 -42.34
CA ALA A 302 44.99 6.18 -41.12
C ALA A 302 46.51 6.07 -41.28
N ALA A 303 47.00 4.99 -41.91
CA ALA A 303 48.42 4.79 -42.19
C ALA A 303 48.98 5.86 -43.15
N LEU A 304 48.25 6.22 -44.20
CA LEU A 304 48.65 7.26 -45.16
C LEU A 304 48.66 8.67 -44.53
N LEU A 305 47.67 8.98 -43.68
CA LEU A 305 47.62 10.22 -42.91
C LEU A 305 48.77 10.31 -41.90
N GLY A 306 49.07 9.21 -41.20
CA GLY A 306 50.22 9.11 -40.30
C GLY A 306 51.56 9.28 -41.05
N ALA A 307 51.74 8.59 -42.17
CA ALA A 307 52.93 8.71 -43.01
C ALA A 307 53.11 10.13 -43.59
N ARG A 308 52.02 10.82 -43.96
CA ARG A 308 52.08 12.22 -44.40
C ARG A 308 52.46 13.19 -43.28
N ARG A 309 52.05 12.93 -42.04
CA ARG A 309 52.46 13.72 -40.86
C ARG A 309 53.95 13.54 -40.55
N LEU A 310 54.45 12.32 -40.66
CA LEU A 310 55.87 11.99 -40.43
C LEU A 310 56.81 12.46 -41.55
N ARG A 311 56.27 12.72 -42.75
CA ARG A 311 57.02 13.23 -43.91
C ARG A 311 57.00 14.74 -44.05
N ARG A 312 56.52 15.49 -43.04
CA ARG A 312 56.74 16.94 -42.97
C ARG A 312 58.04 17.18 -42.19
N PRO A 313 59.19 17.39 -42.86
CA PRO A 313 60.36 17.93 -42.18
C PRO A 313 60.02 19.32 -41.63
N PHE A 314 60.54 19.63 -40.44
CA PHE A 314 60.64 21.01 -39.96
C PHE A 314 61.52 21.85 -40.89
#